data_AF-A0A4V2Z079-F1
#
_entry.id   AF-A0A4V2Z079-F1
#
_cell.length_a   1.000
_cell.length_b   1.000
_cell.length_c   1.000
_cell.angle_alpha   90.00
_cell.angle_beta   90.00
_cell.angle_gamma   90.00
#
_symmetry.space_group_name_H-M   'P 1'
#
loop_
_entity.id
_entity.type
_entity.pdbx_description
1 polymer ?
#
loop_
_entity_poly.entity_id
_entity_poly.type
_entity_poly.pdbx_seq_one_letter_code
_entity_poly.pdbx_strand_id
1 'polypeptide(L)' 'TGARGLRAILEEVLLHSMYEVPSRDDVARVVITREVVGQNVLPTLVPREGPRKRERREKTA' A
#
# COMPACT_ATOMS: atom_id res chain seq x y z
N THR A 1 18.90 -19.65 12.37
CA THR A 1 18.13 -18.45 11.94
C THR A 1 16.72 -18.57 12.50
N GLY A 2 16.35 -17.69 13.44
CA GLY A 2 15.05 -17.70 14.12
C GLY A 2 14.33 -16.37 13.91
N ALA A 3 13.66 -15.84 14.93
CA ALA A 3 12.93 -14.56 14.87
C ALA A 3 13.71 -13.37 14.27
N ARG A 4 15.05 -13.37 14.35
CA ARG A 4 15.91 -12.34 13.75
C ARG A 4 15.86 -12.31 12.21
N GLY A 5 15.72 -13.47 11.56
CA GLY A 5 15.61 -13.53 10.09
C GLY A 5 14.30 -12.94 9.57
N LEU A 6 13.23 -13.09 10.34
CA LEU A 6 11.93 -12.50 10.00
C LEU A 6 11.98 -10.98 10.00
N ARG A 7 12.69 -10.37 10.96
CA ARG A 7 12.84 -8.91 11.01
C ARG A 7 13.55 -8.37 9.76
N ALA A 8 14.62 -9.04 9.33
CA ALA A 8 15.35 -8.63 8.13
C ALA A 8 14.48 -8.71 6.86
N ILE A 9 13.71 -9.80 6.70
CA ILE A 9 12.79 -9.97 5.56
C ILE A 9 11.72 -8.87 5.57
N LEU A 10 11.14 -8.57 6.73
CA LEU A 10 10.12 -7.52 6.84
C LEU A 10 10.68 -6.13 6.60
N GLU A 11 11.88 -5.81 7.08
CA GLU A 11 12.54 -4.53 6.83
C GLU A 11 12.77 -4.29 5.33
N GLU A 12 13.22 -5.32 4.60
CA GLU A 12 13.40 -5.24 3.14
C GLU A 12 12.06 -5.01 2.42
N VAL A 13 11.05 -5.83 2.72
CA VAL A 13 9.74 -5.79 2.04
C VAL A 13 8.99 -4.48 2.32
N LEU A 14 9.11 -3.92 3.52
CA LEU A 14 8.31 -2.77 3.95
C LEU A 14 8.98 -1.41 3.69
N LEU A 15 10.26 -1.38 3.31
CA LEU A 15 11.05 -0.15 3.20
C LEU A 15 10.34 0.94 2.40
N HIS A 16 9.78 0.59 1.24
CA HIS A 16 9.09 1.55 0.37
C HIS A 16 7.81 2.11 1.02
N SER A 17 6.97 1.23 1.57
CA SER A 17 5.72 1.64 2.22
C SER A 17 5.97 2.47 3.48
N MET A 18 7.01 2.17 4.25
CA MET A 18 7.39 2.95 5.43
C MET A 18 7.84 4.38 5.07
N TYR A 19 8.31 4.61 3.84
CA TYR A 19 8.64 5.95 3.35
C TYR A 19 7.43 6.69 2.77
N GLU A 20 6.62 6.01 1.94
CA GLU A 20 5.52 6.66 1.21
C GLU A 20 4.30 6.94 2.10
N VAL A 21 3.88 5.94 2.91
CA VAL A 21 2.62 6.00 3.66
C VAL A 21 2.57 7.14 4.68
N PRO A 22 3.64 7.48 5.43
CA PRO A 22 3.59 8.59 6.39
C PRO A 22 3.25 9.96 5.77
N SER A 23 3.49 10.15 4.48
CA SER A 23 3.19 11.40 3.77
C SER A 23 1.82 11.39 3.09
N ARG A 24 1.08 10.28 3.16
CA ARG A 24 -0.18 10.07 2.45
C ARG A 24 -1.35 9.96 3.41
N ASP A 25 -2.19 10.99 3.42
CA ASP A 25 -3.43 11.01 4.22
C ASP A 25 -4.55 10.15 3.63
N ASP A 26 -4.44 9.78 2.35
CA ASP A 26 -5.46 9.05 1.61
C ASP A 26 -5.39 7.53 1.78
N VAL A 27 -4.35 6.99 2.43
CA VAL A 27 -4.17 5.53 2.60
C VAL A 27 -4.88 5.02 3.85
N ALA A 28 -5.68 3.97 3.71
CA ALA A 28 -6.36 3.28 4.81
C ALA A 28 -5.70 1.97 5.22
N ARG A 29 -5.14 1.23 4.25
CA ARG A 29 -4.58 -0.10 4.48
C ARG A 29 -3.47 -0.39 3.47
N VAL A 30 -2.42 -1.07 3.93
CA VAL A 30 -1.38 -1.66 3.08
C VAL A 30 -1.60 -3.18 3.06
N VAL A 31 -1.69 -3.78 1.87
CA VAL A 31 -1.90 -5.22 1.70
C VAL A 31 -0.60 -5.89 1.24
N ILE A 32 -0.06 -6.77 2.08
CA ILE A 32 1.15 -7.56 1.81
C ILE A 32 0.72 -8.98 1.41
N THR A 33 0.96 -9.35 0.15
CA THR A 33 0.66 -10.71 -0.35
C THR A 33 1.93 -11.56 -0.44
N ARG A 34 1.78 -12.84 -0.81
CA ARG A 34 2.93 -13.73 -1.03
C ARG A 34 3.83 -13.23 -2.15
N GLU A 35 3.27 -12.65 -3.21
CA GLU A 35 4.04 -12.10 -4.32
C GLU A 35 4.91 -10.93 -3.88
N VAL A 36 4.39 -10.06 -3.00
CA VAL A 36 5.16 -8.94 -2.41
C VAL A 36 6.43 -9.47 -1.72
N VAL A 37 6.29 -10.53 -0.93
CA VAL A 37 7.43 -11.12 -0.21
C VAL A 37 8.36 -11.94 -1.11
N GLY A 38 7.79 -12.76 -2.02
CA GLY A 38 8.55 -13.71 -2.83
C GLY A 38 9.15 -13.15 -4.11
N GLN A 39 8.61 -12.04 -4.62
CA GLN A 39 9.01 -11.42 -5.89
C GLN A 39 9.42 -9.95 -5.74
N ASN A 40 9.37 -9.41 -4.53
CA ASN A 40 9.78 -8.02 -4.22
C ASN A 40 9.02 -6.97 -5.04
N VAL A 41 7.74 -7.24 -5.33
CA VAL A 41 6.83 -6.28 -5.99
C VAL A 41 6.24 -5.31 -4.98
N LEU A 42 5.80 -4.13 -5.44
CA LEU A 42 5.20 -3.14 -4.56
C LEU A 42 3.87 -3.63 -3.97
N PRO A 43 3.62 -3.38 -2.67
CA PRO A 43 2.35 -3.74 -2.04
C PRO A 43 1.21 -2.84 -2.49
N THR A 44 -0.02 -3.35 -2.36
CA THR A 44 -1.22 -2.58 -2.73
C THR A 44 -1.60 -1.61 -1.60
N LEU A 45 -1.70 -0.32 -1.93
CA LEU A 45 -2.22 0.72 -1.04
C LEU A 45 -3.71 0.91 -1.28
N VAL A 46 -4.53 0.60 -0.27
CA VAL A 46 -5.97 0.76 -0.33
C VAL A 46 -6.33 2.15 0.19
N PRO A 47 -7.01 2.99 -0.61
CA PRO A 47 -7.43 4.31 -0.17
C PRO A 47 -8.47 4.27 0.95
N ARG A 48 -8.57 5.37 1.72
CA ARG A 48 -9.70 5.63 2.63
C ARG A 48 -10.98 5.74 1.83
N GLU A 49 -12.04 5.11 2.32
CA GLU A 49 -13.39 5.34 1.80
C GLU A 49 -13.81 6.77 2.14
N GLY A 50 -13.57 7.68 1.19
CA GLY A 50 -14.11 9.04 1.18
C GLY A 50 -15.43 9.12 0.40
N PRO A 51 -16.21 10.19 0.54
CA PRO A 51 -17.50 10.30 -0.13
C PRO A 51 -17.30 10.14 -1.64
N ARG A 52 -17.98 9.15 -2.24
CA ARG A 52 -17.94 8.87 -3.68
C ARG A 52 -18.07 10.19 -4.43
N LYS A 53 -16.99 10.64 -5.06
CA LYS A 53 -17.02 11.83 -5.93
C LYS A 53 -18.00 11.47 -7.05
N ARG A 54 -19.21 12.05 -6.97
CA ARG A 54 -20.26 11.89 -7.98
C ARG A 54 -19.59 12.08 -9.34
N GLU A 55 -19.72 11.08 -10.20
CA GLU A 55 -19.37 11.21 -11.62
C GLU A 55 -19.87 12.57 -12.09
N ARG A 56 -18.93 13.43 -12.48
CA ARG A 56 -19.25 14.58 -13.30
C ARG A 56 -19.73 13.99 -14.61
N ARG A 57 -21.03 13.68 -14.71
CA ARG A 57 -21.71 13.51 -15.99
C ARG A 57 -21.40 14.79 -16.75
N GLU A 58 -20.53 14.67 -17.74
CA GLU A 58 -20.35 15.69 -18.76
C GLU A 58 -21.74 16.01 -19.28
N LYS A 59 -22.21 17.24 -18.99
CA LYS A 59 -23.27 17.84 -19.78
C LYS A 59 -22.63 18.13 -21.13
N THR A 60 -22.67 17.16 -22.02
CA THR A 60 -22.34 17.36 -23.43
C THR A 60 -23.54 18.03 -24.08
N ALA A 61 -23.30 19.24 -24.58
CA ALA A 61 -24.06 20.06 -25.55
C ALA A 61 -25.57 20.19 -25.36
#